data_AF-A0A1L8E8B0-F1
#
_entry.id   AF-A0A1L8E8B0-F1
#
_cell.length_a   1.000
_cell.length_b   1.000
_cell.length_c   1.000
_cell.angle_alpha   90.00
_cell.angle_beta   90.00
_cell.angle_gamma   90.00
#
_symmetry.space_group_name_H-M   'P 1'
#
loop_
_entity.id
_entity.type
_entity.pdbx_description
1 polymer ?
#
loop_
_entity_poly.entity_id
_entity_poly.type
_entity_poly.pdbx_seq_one_letter_code
_entity_poly.pdbx_strand_id
1 'polypeptide(L)'
;GKLDVKKSVSKSGKRNISPEDGNNKNDTIKKGTGIKNKKEKYIQKRLKLVNKVSLFKSLQNEERKRRKNMAIIGDLKPLRDALPSLDEVLKMTTGEKQNLKTGIKEFDLTTKEGKKTAKNNVKRNREKFIRQVTSYQNLLKDPDFRKNPRDAIRYHIRYTHGLLE
;
A
#
# COMPACT_ATOMS: atom_id res chain seq x y z
N GLY A 1 -50.83 25.78 46.09
CA GLY A 1 -49.96 25.34 44.97
C GLY A 1 -48.53 25.28 45.43
N LYS A 2 -47.94 24.08 45.41
CA LYS A 2 -46.57 23.75 44.94
C LYS A 2 -46.36 22.26 45.24
N LEU A 3 -46.11 21.52 44.17
CA LEU A 3 -45.94 20.07 44.12
C LEU A 3 -44.48 19.74 44.43
N ASP A 4 -44.25 18.86 45.41
CA ASP A 4 -42.93 18.26 45.64
C ASP A 4 -42.71 17.13 44.63
N VAL A 5 -41.90 17.42 43.60
CA VAL A 5 -41.46 16.45 42.59
C VAL A 5 -40.24 15.69 43.13
N LYS A 6 -40.45 14.42 43.47
CA LYS A 6 -39.37 13.46 43.74
C LYS A 6 -38.48 13.31 42.49
N LYS A 7 -37.22 13.73 42.59
CA LYS A 7 -36.19 13.51 41.58
C LYS A 7 -35.70 12.05 41.66
N SER A 8 -36.17 11.20 40.75
CA SER A 8 -35.59 9.88 40.50
C SER A 8 -34.32 10.05 39.66
N VAL A 9 -33.16 9.88 40.27
CA VAL A 9 -31.88 9.77 39.54
C VAL A 9 -31.74 8.32 39.10
N SER A 10 -31.92 8.08 37.79
CA SER A 10 -31.68 6.79 37.17
C SER A 10 -30.19 6.46 37.22
N LYS A 11 -29.88 5.40 37.98
CA LYS A 11 -28.54 4.81 38.09
C LYS A 11 -28.21 4.15 36.74
N SER A 12 -27.44 4.82 35.90
CA SER A 12 -26.95 4.27 34.65
C SER A 12 -25.99 3.11 34.94
N GLY A 13 -26.42 1.90 34.61
CA GLY A 13 -25.66 0.68 34.78
C GLY A 13 -24.37 0.70 33.97
N LYS A 14 -23.24 0.95 34.65
CA LYS A 14 -21.91 0.61 34.16
C LYS A 14 -21.84 -0.92 34.06
N ARG A 15 -21.97 -1.45 32.84
CA ARG A 15 -21.61 -2.85 32.57
C ARG A 15 -20.10 -2.96 32.52
N ASN A 16 -19.52 -3.41 33.63
CA ASN A 16 -18.17 -3.94 33.69
C ASN A 16 -18.11 -5.17 32.78
N ILE A 17 -17.24 -5.15 31.78
CA ILE A 17 -16.89 -6.34 31.01
C ILE A 17 -15.51 -6.74 31.52
N SER A 18 -15.51 -7.61 32.52
CA SER A 18 -14.32 -8.34 32.95
C SER A 18 -13.89 -9.30 31.84
N PRO A 19 -12.57 -9.54 31.65
CA PRO A 19 -12.09 -10.57 30.75
C PRO A 19 -12.13 -11.91 31.50
N GLU A 20 -13.20 -12.67 31.28
CA GLU A 20 -13.29 -14.06 31.72
C GLU A 20 -12.56 -14.95 30.70
N ASP A 21 -11.59 -15.70 31.21
CA ASP A 21 -10.90 -16.80 30.54
C ASP A 21 -11.91 -17.87 30.12
N GLY A 22 -11.97 -18.16 28.82
CA GLY A 22 -13.01 -19.03 28.28
C GLY A 22 -12.64 -19.67 26.95
N ASN A 23 -11.90 -20.77 27.04
CA ASN A 23 -11.99 -21.96 26.19
C ASN A 23 -12.04 -21.80 24.66
N ASN A 24 -10.88 -22.12 24.06
CA ASN A 24 -10.69 -22.68 22.72
C ASN A 24 -11.73 -23.76 22.38
N LYS A 25 -12.84 -23.42 21.72
CA LYS A 25 -13.62 -24.35 20.88
C LYS A 25 -14.27 -23.61 19.71
N ASN A 26 -13.89 -24.03 18.50
CA ASN A 26 -14.66 -24.00 17.24
C ASN A 26 -14.56 -22.78 16.32
N ASP A 27 -13.36 -22.46 15.83
CA ASP A 27 -13.22 -21.89 14.48
C ASP A 27 -13.19 -23.02 13.44
N THR A 28 -14.33 -23.72 13.30
CA THR A 28 -14.58 -24.44 12.06
C THR A 28 -14.80 -23.38 10.99
N ILE A 29 -13.80 -23.17 10.15
CA ILE A 29 -13.92 -22.41 8.91
C ILE A 29 -14.91 -23.18 8.03
N LYS A 30 -16.20 -22.94 8.23
CA LYS A 30 -17.21 -23.27 7.24
C LYS A 30 -16.89 -22.42 6.02
N LYS A 31 -16.21 -23.03 5.04
CA LYS A 31 -16.14 -22.59 3.65
C LYS A 31 -17.56 -22.64 3.06
N GLY A 32 -18.43 -21.78 3.56
CA GLY A 32 -19.78 -21.58 3.06
C GLY A 32 -19.72 -20.49 2.00
N THR A 33 -19.91 -20.90 0.75
CA THR A 33 -20.22 -20.09 -0.43
C THR A 33 -21.58 -19.39 -0.30
N GLY A 34 -21.80 -18.69 0.82
CA GLY A 34 -22.98 -17.86 1.06
C GLY A 34 -22.67 -16.40 0.76
N ILE A 35 -23.56 -15.72 0.04
CA ILE A 35 -23.51 -14.27 -0.16
C ILE A 35 -23.70 -13.61 1.20
N LYS A 36 -22.58 -13.29 1.88
CA LYS A 36 -22.60 -12.61 3.18
C LYS A 36 -23.31 -11.26 3.05
N ASN A 37 -24.23 -10.98 3.95
CA ASN A 37 -24.96 -9.71 3.96
C ASN A 37 -23.97 -8.53 4.17
N LYS A 38 -24.31 -7.32 3.69
CA LYS A 38 -23.45 -6.13 3.81
C LYS A 38 -23.02 -5.88 5.27
N LYS A 39 -23.95 -6.09 6.22
CA LYS A 39 -23.70 -5.97 7.68
C LYS A 39 -22.65 -6.97 8.18
N GLU A 40 -22.73 -8.23 7.77
CA GLU A 40 -21.77 -9.27 8.18
C GLU A 40 -20.38 -9.01 7.63
N LYS A 41 -20.28 -8.56 6.37
CA LYS A 41 -19.00 -8.17 5.77
C LYS A 41 -18.36 -7.01 6.55
N TYR A 42 -19.16 -6.03 6.97
CA TYR A 42 -18.67 -4.92 7.79
C TYR A 42 -18.15 -5.39 9.15
N ILE A 43 -18.92 -6.23 9.86
CA ILE A 43 -18.52 -6.79 11.16
C ILE A 43 -17.22 -7.60 11.03
N GLN A 44 -17.10 -8.44 10.00
CA GLN A 44 -15.88 -9.22 9.74
C GLN A 44 -14.67 -8.33 9.44
N LYS A 45 -14.84 -7.25 8.68
CA LYS A 45 -13.76 -6.28 8.43
C LYS A 45 -13.33 -5.60 9.72
N ARG A 46 -14.29 -5.15 10.54
CA ARG A 46 -14.02 -4.52 11.84
C ARG A 46 -13.30 -5.48 12.79
N LEU A 47 -13.78 -6.72 12.91
CA LEU A 47 -13.17 -7.76 13.75
C LEU A 47 -11.73 -8.03 13.31
N LYS A 48 -11.49 -8.21 12.00
CA LYS A 48 -10.14 -8.39 11.44
C LYS A 48 -9.21 -7.21 11.76
N LEU A 49 -9.73 -5.98 11.71
CA LEU A 49 -8.94 -4.80 12.03
C LEU A 49 -8.57 -4.75 13.52
N VAL A 50 -9.55 -5.00 14.40
CA VAL A 50 -9.31 -5.04 15.85
C VAL A 50 -8.29 -6.12 16.20
N ASN A 51 -8.42 -7.32 15.61
CA ASN A 51 -7.48 -8.43 15.82
C ASN A 51 -6.07 -8.09 15.31
N LYS A 52 -5.94 -7.40 14.18
CA LYS A 52 -4.63 -6.94 13.70
C LYS A 52 -3.99 -5.97 14.70
N VAL A 53 -4.76 -4.98 15.18
CA VAL A 53 -4.25 -3.98 16.13
C VAL A 53 -3.86 -4.63 17.46
N SER A 54 -4.63 -5.59 17.97
CA SER A 54 -4.29 -6.29 19.20
C SER A 54 -3.00 -7.11 19.06
N LEU A 55 -2.83 -7.84 17.95
CA LEU A 55 -1.60 -8.57 17.65
C LEU A 55 -0.37 -7.65 17.53
N PHE A 56 -0.51 -6.51 16.86
CA PHE A 56 0.59 -5.54 16.78
C PHE A 56 0.97 -4.99 18.17
N LYS A 57 -0.02 -4.71 19.03
CA LYS A 57 0.24 -4.24 20.40
C LYS A 57 0.92 -5.32 21.25
N SER A 58 0.53 -6.59 21.13
CA SER A 58 1.18 -7.68 21.88
C SER A 58 2.63 -7.85 21.44
N LEU A 59 2.91 -7.88 20.13
CA LEU A 59 4.27 -7.95 19.60
C LEU A 59 5.13 -6.78 20.06
N GLN A 60 4.60 -5.55 19.99
CA GLN A 60 5.31 -4.37 20.45
C GLN A 60 5.63 -4.43 21.95
N ASN A 61 4.71 -4.94 22.77
CA ASN A 61 4.93 -5.11 24.20
C ASN A 61 5.95 -6.20 24.51
N GLU A 62 5.95 -7.32 23.78
CA GLU A 62 6.97 -8.36 23.90
C GLU A 62 8.35 -7.84 23.52
N GLU A 63 8.48 -7.12 22.42
CA GLU A 63 9.74 -6.48 22.04
C GLU A 63 10.21 -5.49 23.12
N ARG A 64 9.30 -4.69 23.69
CA ARG A 64 9.65 -3.78 24.79
C ARG A 64 10.15 -4.55 26.02
N LYS A 65 9.54 -5.69 26.36
CA LYS A 65 9.99 -6.55 27.47
C LYS A 65 11.36 -7.16 27.16
N ARG A 66 11.57 -7.69 25.95
CA ARG A 66 12.87 -8.22 25.51
C ARG A 66 13.95 -7.15 25.62
N ARG A 67 13.71 -5.94 25.09
CA ARG A 67 14.64 -4.80 25.18
C ARG A 67 14.95 -4.39 26.62
N LYS A 68 13.96 -4.40 27.52
CA LYS A 68 14.17 -4.12 28.95
C LYS A 68 15.02 -5.18 29.66
N ASN A 69 14.91 -6.44 29.23
CA ASN A 69 15.62 -7.56 29.83
C ASN A 69 17.01 -7.80 29.21
N MET A 70 17.35 -7.12 28.11
CA MET A 70 18.70 -7.16 27.55
C MET A 70 19.64 -6.44 28.51
N ALA A 71 20.72 -7.12 28.91
CA ALA A 71 21.79 -6.51 29.70
C ALA A 71 22.43 -5.41 28.85
N ILE A 72 22.16 -4.17 29.22
CA ILE A 72 22.59 -2.98 28.53
C ILE A 72 23.65 -2.31 29.42
N ILE A 73 24.84 -2.12 28.88
CA ILE A 73 25.94 -1.44 29.56
C ILE A 73 25.82 0.06 29.23
N GLY A 74 25.43 0.88 30.21
CA GLY A 74 25.39 2.35 30.11
C GLY A 74 24.01 2.99 29.85
N ASP A 75 23.97 4.32 29.71
CA ASP A 75 22.74 5.08 29.41
C ASP A 75 22.42 5.04 27.91
N LEU A 76 21.24 4.53 27.55
CA LEU A 76 20.78 4.41 26.15
C LEU A 76 19.98 5.61 25.66
N LYS A 77 19.68 6.60 26.51
CA LYS A 77 18.98 7.81 26.08
C LYS A 77 19.64 8.49 24.89
N PRO A 78 20.99 8.64 24.81
CA PRO A 78 21.63 9.26 23.66
C PRO A 78 21.34 8.54 22.34
N LEU A 79 21.28 7.21 22.35
CA LEU A 79 20.96 6.41 21.16
C LEU A 79 19.49 6.52 20.76
N ARG A 80 18.59 6.58 21.74
CA ARG A 80 17.15 6.73 21.49
C ARG A 80 16.83 8.12 20.95
N ASP A 81 17.47 9.14 21.49
CA ASP A 81 17.28 10.54 21.12
C ASP A 81 18.00 10.89 19.81
N ALA A 82 19.04 10.15 19.44
CA ALA A 82 19.69 10.24 18.13
C ALA A 82 18.88 9.61 16.99
N LEU A 83 17.79 8.87 17.27
CA LEU A 83 16.92 8.34 16.23
C LEU A 83 15.85 9.37 15.83
N PRO A 84 15.56 9.51 14.53
CA PRO A 84 14.53 10.42 14.06
C PRO A 84 13.16 10.03 14.62
N SER A 85 12.37 11.03 14.99
CA SER A 85 11.02 10.81 15.46
C SER A 85 10.12 10.27 14.33
N LEU A 86 9.04 9.57 14.68
CA LEU A 86 8.12 9.04 13.67
C LEU A 86 7.54 10.16 12.78
N ASP A 87 7.28 11.34 13.37
CA ASP A 87 6.78 12.51 12.66
C ASP A 87 7.83 13.06 11.67
N GLU A 88 9.11 13.04 12.02
CA GLU A 88 10.21 13.36 11.08
C GLU A 88 10.26 12.35 9.93
N VAL A 89 10.17 11.05 10.21
CA VAL A 89 10.14 10.01 9.16
C VAL A 89 8.91 10.19 8.25
N LEU A 90 7.76 10.58 8.80
CA LEU A 90 6.55 10.85 8.03
C LEU A 90 6.70 12.10 7.14
N LYS A 91 7.34 13.17 7.63
CA LYS A 91 7.66 14.37 6.83
C LYS A 91 8.63 14.05 5.70
N MET A 92 9.68 13.25 5.98
CA MET A 92 10.62 12.74 4.98
C MET A 92 9.87 11.96 3.88
N THR A 93 8.91 11.11 4.25
CA THR A 93 8.22 10.24 3.30
C THR A 93 7.10 10.91 2.50
N THR A 94 6.47 11.95 3.02
CA THR A 94 5.27 12.56 2.41
C THR A 94 5.54 13.82 1.59
N GLY A 95 6.63 14.56 1.87
CA GLY A 95 6.95 15.80 1.13
C GLY A 95 8.43 16.00 0.77
N GLU A 96 9.37 15.53 1.59
CA GLU A 96 10.79 15.94 1.48
C GLU A 96 11.70 14.95 0.74
N LYS A 97 11.22 13.75 0.37
CA LYS A 97 11.92 12.81 -0.52
C LYS A 97 12.37 13.43 -1.86
N GLN A 98 11.78 14.54 -2.27
CA GLN A 98 12.15 15.25 -3.51
C GLN A 98 13.40 16.12 -3.34
N ASN A 99 13.78 16.43 -2.09
CA ASN A 99 14.86 17.36 -1.76
C ASN A 99 16.04 16.69 -1.03
N LEU A 100 15.87 15.46 -0.55
CA LEU A 100 16.96 14.64 0.00
C LEU A 100 17.81 14.11 -1.15
N LYS A 101 18.85 14.84 -1.52
CA LYS A 101 19.87 14.40 -2.45
C LYS A 101 20.79 13.41 -1.75
N THR A 102 20.79 12.18 -2.24
CA THR A 102 21.64 11.09 -1.77
C THR A 102 23.10 11.29 -2.21
N GLY A 103 23.36 12.29 -3.07
CA GLY A 103 24.68 12.55 -3.66
C GLY A 103 25.03 11.58 -4.79
N ILE A 104 24.14 10.63 -5.07
CA ILE A 104 24.26 9.62 -6.13
C ILE A 104 23.32 10.03 -7.27
N LYS A 105 23.92 10.40 -8.40
CA LYS A 105 23.23 10.98 -9.56
C LYS A 105 22.08 10.10 -10.09
N GLU A 106 22.21 8.78 -9.98
CA GLU A 106 21.22 7.81 -10.48
C GLU A 106 19.92 7.81 -9.67
N PHE A 107 19.99 8.03 -8.34
CA PHE A 107 18.81 8.02 -7.48
C PHE A 107 18.14 9.40 -7.42
N ASP A 108 18.92 10.46 -7.46
CA ASP A 108 18.46 11.84 -7.32
C ASP A 108 17.76 12.39 -8.58
N LEU A 109 18.01 11.80 -9.76
CA LEU A 109 17.40 12.21 -11.04
C LEU A 109 15.97 11.67 -11.29
N THR A 110 15.44 10.81 -10.41
CA THR A 110 14.11 10.21 -10.63
C THR A 110 12.94 11.15 -10.32
N THR A 111 13.23 12.39 -9.91
CA THR A 111 12.24 13.45 -9.78
C THR A 111 11.86 14.01 -11.14
N LYS A 112 10.78 13.48 -11.75
CA LYS A 112 9.81 14.27 -12.56
C LYS A 112 8.70 13.48 -13.27
N GLU A 113 8.49 12.21 -13.00
CA GLU A 113 7.22 11.62 -13.44
C GLU A 113 6.12 11.96 -12.42
N GLY A 114 5.57 13.18 -12.53
CA GLY A 114 4.41 13.60 -11.74
C GLY A 114 3.34 12.50 -11.74
N LYS A 115 2.76 12.22 -10.55
CA LYS A 115 1.79 11.13 -10.34
C LYS A 115 0.76 11.12 -11.48
N LYS A 116 0.91 10.14 -12.38
CA LYS A 116 0.10 10.04 -13.59
C LYS A 116 -1.33 9.70 -13.17
N THR A 117 -2.28 10.59 -13.44
CA THR A 117 -3.70 10.31 -13.17
C THR A 117 -4.16 9.12 -14.01
N ALA A 118 -5.17 8.38 -13.53
CA ALA A 118 -5.72 7.23 -14.25
C ALA A 118 -6.17 7.61 -15.67
N LYS A 119 -6.75 8.80 -15.86
CA LYS A 119 -7.11 9.38 -17.17
C LYS A 119 -5.90 9.50 -18.11
N ASN A 120 -4.78 10.01 -17.62
CA ASN A 120 -3.57 10.18 -18.42
C ASN A 120 -2.97 8.82 -18.82
N ASN A 121 -3.10 7.80 -17.97
CA ASN A 121 -2.64 6.45 -18.31
C ASN A 121 -3.49 5.83 -19.43
N VAL A 122 -4.82 5.92 -19.32
CA VAL A 122 -5.74 5.42 -20.35
C VAL A 122 -5.52 6.12 -21.70
N LYS A 123 -5.38 7.46 -21.69
CA LYS A 123 -5.11 8.23 -22.92
C LYS A 123 -3.83 7.79 -23.61
N ARG A 124 -2.72 7.65 -22.85
CA ARG A 124 -1.44 7.18 -23.40
C ARG A 124 -1.52 5.75 -23.93
N ASN A 125 -2.21 4.86 -23.23
CA ASN A 125 -2.36 3.48 -23.69
C ASN A 125 -3.16 3.42 -24.99
N ARG A 126 -4.23 4.23 -25.10
CA ARG A 126 -5.00 4.38 -26.35
C ARG A 126 -4.12 4.91 -27.48
N GLU A 127 -3.34 5.96 -27.24
CA GLU A 127 -2.43 6.52 -28.24
C GLU A 127 -1.35 5.52 -28.68
N LYS A 128 -0.75 4.78 -27.75
CA LYS A 128 0.20 3.70 -28.05
C LYS A 128 -0.43 2.62 -28.92
N PHE A 129 -1.65 2.19 -28.58
CA PHE A 129 -2.38 1.19 -29.35
C PHE A 129 -2.69 1.68 -30.78
N ILE A 130 -3.20 2.91 -30.92
CA ILE A 130 -3.46 3.51 -32.24
C ILE A 130 -2.18 3.60 -33.07
N ARG A 131 -1.05 4.03 -32.47
CA ARG A 131 0.25 4.07 -33.15
C ARG A 131 0.71 2.68 -33.62
N GLN A 132 0.53 1.65 -32.80
CA GLN A 132 0.86 0.28 -33.18
C GLN A 132 0.00 -0.20 -34.37
N VAL A 133 -1.33 -0.08 -34.26
CA VAL A 133 -2.25 -0.50 -35.33
C VAL A 133 -1.96 0.23 -36.64
N THR A 134 -1.77 1.55 -36.58
CA THR A 134 -1.45 2.35 -37.78
C THR A 134 -0.10 1.96 -38.37
N SER A 135 0.93 1.71 -37.54
CA SER A 135 2.23 1.23 -38.03
C SER A 135 2.13 -0.12 -38.74
N TYR A 136 1.35 -1.06 -38.20
CA TYR A 136 1.13 -2.37 -38.84
C TYR A 136 0.33 -2.25 -40.13
N GLN A 137 -0.70 -1.42 -40.16
CA GLN A 137 -1.46 -1.16 -41.39
C GLN A 137 -0.57 -0.57 -42.49
N ASN A 138 0.35 0.32 -42.13
CA ASN A 138 1.30 0.89 -43.08
C ASN A 138 2.31 -0.17 -43.57
N LEU A 139 2.85 -0.98 -42.66
CA LEU A 139 3.76 -2.07 -43.00
C LEU A 139 3.12 -3.09 -43.96
N LEU A 140 1.84 -3.43 -43.74
CA LEU A 140 1.10 -4.35 -44.61
C LEU A 140 0.80 -3.77 -46.00
N LYS A 141 0.78 -2.44 -46.13
CA LYS A 141 0.60 -1.75 -47.41
C LYS A 141 1.91 -1.62 -48.20
N ASP A 142 3.05 -1.75 -47.54
CA ASP A 142 4.38 -1.61 -48.14
C ASP A 142 4.63 -2.70 -49.20
N PRO A 143 4.92 -2.34 -50.47
CA PRO A 143 5.17 -3.33 -51.52
C PRO A 143 6.37 -4.24 -51.21
N ASP A 144 7.42 -3.74 -50.54
CA ASP A 144 8.62 -4.53 -50.28
C ASP A 144 8.35 -5.60 -49.21
N PHE A 145 7.55 -5.25 -48.20
CA PHE A 145 7.07 -6.19 -47.19
C PHE A 145 6.12 -7.24 -47.79
N ARG A 146 5.26 -6.85 -48.75
CA ARG A 146 4.34 -7.79 -49.43
C ARG A 146 5.06 -8.76 -50.37
N LYS A 147 6.15 -8.33 -51.02
CA LYS A 147 6.97 -9.17 -51.90
C LYS A 147 7.82 -10.17 -51.11
N ASN A 148 8.59 -9.70 -50.14
CA ASN A 148 9.39 -10.56 -49.27
C ASN A 148 9.51 -9.99 -47.84
N PRO A 149 8.69 -10.47 -46.88
CA PRO A 149 8.68 -9.91 -45.54
C PRO A 149 9.97 -10.22 -44.78
N ARG A 150 10.66 -11.33 -45.07
CA ARG A 150 11.90 -11.69 -44.38
C ARG A 150 13.04 -10.73 -44.70
N ASP A 151 13.14 -10.30 -45.96
CA ASP A 151 14.19 -9.37 -46.39
C ASP A 151 13.90 -7.95 -45.90
N ALA A 152 12.64 -7.51 -45.95
CA ALA A 152 12.23 -6.22 -45.39
C ALA A 152 12.54 -6.13 -43.88
N ILE A 153 12.25 -7.19 -43.12
CA ILE A 153 12.61 -7.27 -41.69
C ILE A 153 14.12 -7.25 -41.50
N ARG A 154 14.88 -8.03 -42.29
CA ARG A 154 16.34 -8.07 -42.21
C ARG A 154 16.96 -6.70 -42.49
N TYR A 155 16.48 -6.01 -43.52
CA TYR A 155 16.90 -4.64 -43.84
C TYR A 155 16.58 -3.68 -42.70
N HIS A 156 15.37 -3.73 -42.14
CA HIS A 156 14.99 -2.88 -41.02
C HIS A 156 15.90 -3.07 -39.80
N ILE A 157 16.19 -4.32 -39.42
CA ILE A 157 17.10 -4.64 -38.31
C ILE A 157 18.49 -4.07 -38.58
N ARG A 158 19.02 -4.24 -39.81
CA ARG A 158 20.33 -3.66 -40.17
C ARG A 158 20.31 -2.14 -40.11
N TYR A 159 19.25 -1.50 -40.61
CA TYR A 159 19.07 -0.05 -40.56
C TYR A 159 19.00 0.49 -39.13
N THR A 160 18.20 -0.12 -38.25
CA THR A 160 18.04 0.35 -36.86
C THR A 160 19.30 0.20 -36.03
N HIS A 161 20.14 -0.79 -36.37
CA HIS A 161 21.41 -1.03 -35.68
C HIS A 161 22.62 -0.38 -36.38
N GLY A 162 22.42 0.40 -37.45
CA GLY A 162 23.50 1.07 -38.18
C GLY A 162 24.46 0.10 -38.88
N LEU A 163 23.98 -1.07 -39.28
CA LEU A 163 24.73 -2.14 -39.96
C LEU A 163 24.50 -2.13 -41.49
N LEU A 164 24.00 -1.02 -42.02
CA LEU A 164 23.99 -0.77 -43.46
C LEU A 164 25.29 -0.04 -43.79
N GLU A 165 26.11 -0.68 -44.61
CA GLU A 165 27.28 -0.08 -45.27
C GLU A 165 26.86 0.92 -46.34
#